data_AF-A0A4R5CZJ5-F1
#
_entry.id   AF-A0A4R5CZJ5-F1
#
_cell.length_a   1.000
_cell.length_b   1.000
_cell.length_c   1.000
_cell.angle_alpha   90.00
_cell.angle_beta   90.00
_cell.angle_gamma   90.00
#
_symmetry.space_group_name_H-M   'P 1'
#
loop_
_entity.id
_entity.type
_entity.pdbx_description
1 polymer ?
#
loop_
_entity_poly.entity_id
_entity_poly.type
_entity_poly.pdbx_seq_one_letter_code
_entity_poly.pdbx_strand_id
1 'polypeptide(L)'
;MRLRPVRVLVLVVAAAAGLAGCADPAADPRSDSAEPTGPTPADLVERARALSGVDEVSLVYVDPEGTEHDTPPEDASDRAGWVARIGIVHEIELGAGWVAETVTELRPEEVAGARPAVEIWSYPDAVAEVAALAYPLAADGADPVREAFLMASIPGVVSAAFDGRGADVQVGDESDLAKAGDVAAVHGLAVDTVSTADGTATLAVADVAPRPEPITVPLPWPDDPAAPDCAPGQLFPAIAGHDAATGHRAMMVTATNVGAEPCAVEGYPELAFRAIDERALDVTVAPGPSFMAQDPGATRVVVPPGARVVAVVGWNAMPTAEYPEGSGNRPASTAEVLLSPTAGGEPAELPLASHHLTPEQAQATDLAGSWDPITTLDIVDGGVVEVTAWAPEGTSP
;
A
#
# COMPACT_ATOMS: atom_id res chain seq x y z
N MET A 1 -25.99 9.09 6.08
CA MET A 1 -26.60 8.96 4.74
C MET A 1 -25.58 8.15 3.95
N ARG A 2 -25.69 6.81 3.95
CA ARG A 2 -24.66 5.95 3.34
C ARG A 2 -24.71 6.19 1.83
N LEU A 3 -23.64 6.78 1.28
CA LEU A 3 -23.44 6.87 -0.16
C LEU A 3 -23.42 5.42 -0.66
N ARG A 4 -24.24 5.12 -1.69
CA ARG A 4 -24.02 3.90 -2.45
C ARG A 4 -22.60 3.97 -3.01
N PRO A 5 -21.85 2.86 -3.06
CA PRO A 5 -20.57 2.84 -3.75
C PRO A 5 -20.78 3.47 -5.12
N VAL A 6 -19.99 4.50 -5.41
CA VAL A 6 -19.98 5.10 -6.74
C VAL A 6 -19.56 3.97 -7.67
N ARG A 7 -20.32 3.78 -8.75
CA ARG A 7 -20.00 2.74 -9.72
C ARG A 7 -18.68 3.11 -10.38
N VAL A 8 -17.56 2.57 -9.90
CA VAL A 8 -16.31 2.55 -10.65
C VAL A 8 -16.61 1.75 -11.90
N LEU A 9 -16.67 2.44 -13.03
CA LEU A 9 -16.75 1.79 -14.33
C LEU A 9 -15.35 1.22 -14.62
N VAL A 10 -15.02 0.07 -14.03
CA VAL A 10 -13.79 -0.66 -14.36
C VAL A 10 -13.94 -1.12 -15.80
N LEU A 11 -13.21 -0.48 -16.70
CA LEU A 11 -13.24 -0.77 -18.13
C LEU A 11 -12.39 -2.03 -18.39
N VAL A 12 -13.01 -3.19 -18.25
CA VAL A 12 -12.35 -4.49 -18.45
C VAL A 12 -12.01 -4.68 -19.93
N VAL A 13 -10.72 -4.71 -20.27
CA VAL A 13 -10.26 -5.11 -21.61
C VAL A 13 -10.20 -6.65 -21.65
N ALA A 14 -11.21 -7.28 -22.23
CA ALA A 14 -11.25 -8.73 -22.41
C ALA A 14 -10.38 -9.19 -23.59
N ALA A 15 -9.23 -9.81 -23.30
CA ALA A 15 -8.44 -10.54 -24.29
C ALA A 15 -8.89 -12.02 -24.34
N ALA A 16 -9.64 -12.39 -25.38
CA ALA A 16 -10.07 -13.77 -25.59
C ALA A 16 -8.90 -14.65 -26.06
N ALA A 17 -8.31 -15.43 -25.16
CA ALA A 17 -7.35 -16.49 -25.50
C ALA A 17 -8.11 -17.74 -26.00
N GLY A 18 -8.20 -17.89 -27.32
CA GLY A 18 -8.86 -19.03 -27.96
C GLY A 18 -8.02 -20.31 -27.91
N LEU A 19 -8.36 -21.24 -27.02
CA LEU A 19 -7.92 -22.64 -27.11
C LEU A 19 -8.92 -23.43 -27.97
N ALA A 20 -8.59 -23.59 -29.26
CA ALA A 20 -9.36 -24.42 -30.19
C ALA A 20 -8.91 -25.89 -30.07
N GLY A 21 -9.71 -26.71 -29.37
CA GLY A 21 -9.62 -28.17 -29.40
C GLY A 21 -10.61 -28.77 -30.40
N CYS A 22 -10.13 -29.60 -31.33
CA CYS A 22 -10.95 -30.32 -32.31
C CYS A 22 -11.86 -31.36 -31.60
N ALA A 23 -13.18 -31.31 -31.83
CA ALA A 23 -14.13 -32.30 -31.35
C ALA A 23 -14.86 -33.01 -32.51
N ASP A 24 -15.01 -34.33 -32.38
CA ASP A 24 -15.69 -35.27 -33.30
C ASP A 24 -17.22 -35.05 -33.34
N PRO A 25 -17.86 -35.11 -34.53
CA PRO A 25 -19.30 -34.91 -34.65
C PRO A 25 -20.06 -36.26 -34.73
N ALA A 26 -20.39 -36.87 -33.59
CA ALA A 26 -21.42 -37.92 -33.54
C ALA A 26 -21.88 -38.24 -32.10
N ALA A 27 -22.79 -37.44 -31.54
CA ALA A 27 -23.57 -37.84 -30.36
C ALA A 27 -25.00 -37.24 -30.39
N ASP A 28 -25.94 -38.06 -29.89
CA ASP A 28 -27.40 -37.95 -29.95
C ASP A 28 -27.98 -36.72 -29.19
N PRO A 29 -28.84 -35.88 -29.80
CA PRO A 29 -29.30 -34.61 -29.22
C PRO A 29 -30.46 -34.72 -28.22
N ARG A 30 -30.63 -35.85 -27.51
CA ARG A 30 -31.70 -36.04 -26.51
C ARG A 30 -31.20 -36.50 -25.15
N SER A 31 -30.01 -36.08 -24.75
CA SER A 31 -29.66 -36.10 -23.34
C SER A 31 -30.41 -34.95 -22.66
N ASP A 32 -31.44 -35.27 -21.87
CA ASP A 32 -31.96 -34.37 -20.85
C ASP A 32 -30.74 -33.83 -20.09
N SER A 33 -30.45 -32.55 -20.26
CA SER A 33 -29.34 -31.85 -19.63
C SER A 33 -29.66 -31.77 -18.15
N ALA A 34 -29.23 -32.78 -17.39
CA ALA A 34 -29.29 -32.78 -15.94
C ALA A 34 -28.70 -31.45 -15.47
N GLU A 35 -29.50 -30.66 -14.74
CA GLU A 35 -29.02 -29.44 -14.13
C GLU A 35 -27.72 -29.75 -13.36
N PRO A 36 -26.67 -28.92 -13.51
CA PRO A 36 -25.45 -29.12 -12.76
C PRO A 36 -25.80 -29.12 -11.27
N THR A 37 -25.54 -30.24 -10.59
CA THR A 37 -25.83 -30.45 -9.16
C THR A 37 -24.78 -29.83 -8.25
N GLY A 38 -23.87 -29.03 -8.81
CA GLY A 38 -22.82 -28.33 -8.07
C GLY A 38 -23.31 -27.00 -7.48
N PRO A 39 -22.50 -26.39 -6.60
CA PRO A 39 -22.79 -25.06 -6.09
C PRO A 39 -22.87 -24.03 -7.24
N THR A 40 -23.67 -23.00 -7.01
CA THR A 40 -23.88 -21.87 -7.89
C THR A 40 -23.17 -20.64 -7.34
N PRO A 41 -22.99 -19.56 -8.13
CA PRO A 41 -22.52 -18.27 -7.60
C PRO A 41 -23.39 -17.75 -6.44
N ALA A 42 -24.70 -18.03 -6.45
CA ALA A 42 -25.58 -17.64 -5.34
C ALA A 42 -25.24 -18.40 -4.04
N ASP A 43 -24.79 -19.66 -4.12
CA ASP A 43 -24.34 -20.42 -2.94
C ASP A 43 -23.03 -19.88 -2.36
N LEU A 44 -22.18 -19.25 -3.19
CA LEU A 44 -21.00 -18.53 -2.69
C LEU A 44 -21.40 -17.24 -1.95
N VAL A 45 -22.39 -16.51 -2.46
CA VAL A 45 -22.89 -15.29 -1.83
C VAL A 45 -23.45 -15.58 -0.44
N GLU A 46 -24.24 -16.64 -0.29
CA GLU A 46 -24.77 -17.05 1.02
C GLU A 46 -23.66 -17.49 1.98
N ARG A 47 -22.62 -18.17 1.49
CA ARG A 47 -21.43 -18.48 2.28
C ARG A 47 -20.72 -17.21 2.74
N ALA A 48 -20.47 -16.25 1.83
CA ALA A 48 -19.81 -15.00 2.14
C ALA A 48 -20.56 -14.19 3.21
N ARG A 49 -21.89 -14.11 3.12
CA ARG A 49 -22.73 -13.44 4.13
C ARG A 49 -22.65 -14.06 5.52
N ALA A 50 -22.25 -15.33 5.61
CA ALA A 50 -22.11 -16.03 6.88
C ALA A 50 -20.73 -15.85 7.54
N LEU A 51 -19.76 -15.27 6.83
CA LEU A 51 -18.40 -15.04 7.34
C LEU A 51 -18.34 -13.84 8.28
N SER A 52 -17.51 -13.94 9.30
CA SER A 52 -17.26 -12.85 10.25
C SER A 52 -16.43 -11.74 9.59
N GLY A 53 -16.83 -10.49 9.78
CA GLY A 53 -16.14 -9.32 9.21
C GLY A 53 -16.66 -8.87 7.84
N VAL A 54 -17.63 -9.60 7.26
CA VAL A 54 -18.31 -9.20 6.03
C VAL A 54 -19.49 -8.29 6.37
N ASP A 55 -19.48 -7.07 5.86
CA ASP A 55 -20.55 -6.08 6.06
C ASP A 55 -21.66 -6.19 5.01
N GLU A 56 -21.26 -6.33 3.75
CA GLU A 56 -22.17 -6.42 2.61
C GLU A 56 -21.62 -7.38 1.54
N VAL A 57 -22.53 -8.11 0.90
CA VAL A 57 -22.21 -8.96 -0.25
C VAL A 57 -23.16 -8.67 -1.39
N SER A 58 -22.60 -8.32 -2.55
CA SER A 58 -23.31 -8.10 -3.79
C SER A 58 -23.02 -9.21 -4.80
N LEU A 59 -23.97 -9.45 -5.71
CA LEU A 59 -23.80 -10.33 -6.87
C LEU A 59 -24.37 -9.61 -8.08
N VAL A 60 -23.53 -9.45 -9.09
CA VAL A 60 -23.92 -8.93 -10.41
C VAL A 60 -23.39 -9.86 -11.50
N TYR A 61 -24.06 -9.85 -12.64
CA TYR A 61 -23.67 -10.61 -13.81
C TYR A 61 -23.17 -9.64 -14.88
N VAL A 62 -21.91 -9.81 -15.27
CA VAL A 62 -21.25 -8.95 -16.26
C VAL A 62 -21.25 -9.66 -17.60
N ASP A 63 -21.80 -9.00 -18.62
CA ASP A 63 -21.79 -9.51 -20.00
C ASP A 63 -20.42 -9.29 -20.69
N PRO A 64 -20.17 -9.89 -21.88
CA PRO A 64 -18.92 -9.72 -22.60
C PRO A 64 -18.59 -8.27 -22.99
N GLU A 65 -19.59 -7.39 -23.02
CA GLU A 65 -19.45 -5.96 -23.25
C GLU A 65 -19.13 -5.17 -21.97
N GLY A 66 -19.11 -5.82 -20.80
CA GLY A 66 -18.82 -5.22 -19.51
C GLY A 66 -20.04 -4.61 -18.81
N THR A 67 -21.25 -4.83 -19.32
CA THR A 67 -22.49 -4.32 -18.72
C THR A 67 -22.94 -5.21 -17.57
N GLU A 68 -23.33 -4.59 -16.46
CA GLU A 68 -23.85 -5.28 -15.29
C GLU A 68 -25.36 -5.55 -15.39
N HIS A 69 -25.76 -6.76 -14.99
CA HIS A 69 -27.14 -7.24 -14.96
C HIS A 69 -27.43 -7.93 -13.62
N ASP A 70 -28.68 -7.86 -13.16
CA ASP A 70 -29.11 -8.51 -11.91
C ASP A 70 -29.24 -10.05 -12.06
N THR A 71 -29.41 -10.54 -13.30
CA THR A 71 -29.60 -11.97 -13.60
C THR A 71 -28.83 -12.35 -14.87
N PRO A 72 -28.30 -13.57 -14.98
CA PRO A 72 -27.67 -14.04 -16.20
C PRO A 72 -28.74 -14.40 -17.25
N PRO A 73 -28.35 -14.60 -18.53
CA PRO A 73 -29.23 -15.16 -19.54
C PRO A 73 -29.89 -16.47 -19.07
N GLU A 74 -31.18 -16.64 -19.39
CA GLU A 74 -31.91 -17.88 -19.05
C GLU A 74 -31.24 -19.09 -19.70
N ASP A 75 -30.91 -18.98 -20.99
CA ASP A 75 -30.25 -20.02 -21.76
C ASP A 75 -28.77 -20.16 -21.41
N ALA A 76 -28.36 -21.36 -21.00
CA ALA A 76 -26.98 -21.63 -20.61
C ALA A 76 -25.95 -21.46 -21.75
N SER A 77 -26.38 -21.59 -23.01
CA SER A 77 -25.55 -21.32 -24.19
C SER A 77 -25.11 -19.85 -24.27
N ASP A 78 -25.96 -18.96 -23.79
CA ASP A 78 -25.80 -17.50 -23.94
C ASP A 78 -24.96 -16.92 -22.81
N ARG A 79 -24.69 -17.72 -21.76
CA ARG A 79 -23.79 -17.37 -20.65
C ARG A 79 -22.30 -17.50 -21.00
N ALA A 80 -21.97 -17.87 -22.23
CA ALA A 80 -20.59 -17.93 -22.67
C ALA A 80 -19.95 -16.53 -22.64
N GLY A 81 -18.85 -16.38 -21.91
CA GLY A 81 -18.17 -15.09 -21.73
C GLY A 81 -18.76 -14.19 -20.63
N TRP A 82 -19.88 -14.59 -20.02
CA TRP A 82 -20.41 -13.89 -18.85
C TRP A 82 -19.61 -14.21 -17.59
N VAL A 83 -19.60 -13.26 -16.66
CA VAL A 83 -18.97 -13.36 -15.34
C VAL A 83 -20.00 -13.09 -14.25
N ALA A 84 -20.07 -13.95 -13.24
CA ALA A 84 -20.72 -13.65 -11.97
C ALA A 84 -19.69 -12.99 -11.05
N ARG A 85 -19.87 -11.70 -10.79
CA ARG A 85 -19.02 -10.90 -9.92
C ARG A 85 -19.63 -10.81 -8.53
N ILE A 86 -18.90 -11.32 -7.55
CA ILE A 86 -19.27 -11.26 -6.13
C ILE A 86 -18.43 -10.16 -5.49
N GLY A 87 -19.07 -9.10 -5.00
CA GLY A 87 -18.40 -8.04 -4.27
C GLY A 87 -18.56 -8.22 -2.76
N ILE A 88 -17.46 -8.15 -2.01
CA ILE A 88 -17.41 -8.28 -0.55
C ILE A 88 -16.94 -6.95 0.03
N VAL A 89 -17.82 -6.30 0.81
CA VAL A 89 -17.49 -5.10 1.59
C VAL A 89 -17.15 -5.52 3.01
N HIS A 90 -16.10 -4.91 3.56
CA HIS A 90 -15.58 -5.22 4.90
C HIS A 90 -14.77 -4.05 5.46
N GLU A 91 -14.43 -4.07 6.75
CA GLU A 91 -13.55 -3.06 7.35
C GLU A 91 -12.10 -3.17 6.81
N ILE A 92 -11.45 -2.03 6.51
CA ILE A 92 -10.07 -2.01 6.01
C ILE A 92 -9.06 -2.59 7.03
N GLU A 93 -9.36 -2.50 8.33
CA GLU A 93 -8.47 -2.98 9.39
C GLU A 93 -8.35 -4.51 9.46
N LEU A 94 -9.24 -5.24 8.78
CA LEU A 94 -9.08 -6.68 8.61
C LEU A 94 -7.88 -7.02 7.71
N GLY A 95 -7.48 -6.10 6.83
CA GLY A 95 -6.29 -6.20 5.99
C GLY A 95 -6.38 -7.24 4.87
N ALA A 96 -5.35 -7.29 4.02
CA ALA A 96 -5.29 -8.19 2.88
C ALA A 96 -5.22 -9.68 3.29
N GLY A 97 -4.59 -9.99 4.43
CA GLY A 97 -4.51 -11.36 4.94
C GLY A 97 -5.88 -11.98 5.23
N TRP A 98 -6.78 -11.21 5.84
CA TRP A 98 -8.15 -11.66 6.08
C TRP A 98 -8.93 -11.90 4.78
N VAL A 99 -8.71 -11.08 3.74
CA VAL A 99 -9.34 -11.29 2.43
C VAL A 99 -8.87 -12.61 1.80
N ALA A 100 -7.57 -12.91 1.86
CA ALA A 100 -7.02 -14.16 1.35
C ALA A 100 -7.58 -15.39 2.09
N GLU A 101 -7.69 -15.31 3.42
CA GLU A 101 -8.35 -16.34 4.23
C GLU A 101 -9.84 -16.49 3.87
N THR A 102 -10.54 -15.38 3.70
CA THR A 102 -11.96 -15.32 3.32
C THR A 102 -12.20 -15.99 1.97
N VAL A 103 -11.41 -15.66 0.94
CA VAL A 103 -11.51 -16.29 -0.39
C VAL A 103 -11.24 -17.78 -0.31
N THR A 104 -10.26 -18.20 0.50
CA THR A 104 -9.95 -19.62 0.72
C THR A 104 -11.12 -20.36 1.38
N GLU A 105 -11.80 -19.74 2.34
CA GLU A 105 -12.97 -20.33 3.01
C GLU A 105 -14.19 -20.45 2.08
N LEU A 106 -14.35 -19.51 1.13
CA LEU A 106 -15.44 -19.54 0.15
C LEU A 106 -15.37 -20.72 -0.82
N ARG A 107 -14.16 -21.22 -1.10
CA ARG A 107 -13.90 -22.31 -2.07
C ARG A 107 -14.47 -22.04 -3.47
N PRO A 108 -14.10 -20.92 -4.11
CA PRO A 108 -14.62 -20.57 -5.43
C PRO A 108 -14.25 -21.60 -6.52
N GLU A 109 -13.26 -22.45 -6.30
CA GLU A 109 -12.91 -23.56 -7.19
C GLU A 109 -14.04 -24.59 -7.34
N GLU A 110 -14.94 -24.72 -6.36
CA GLU A 110 -16.11 -25.59 -6.44
C GLU A 110 -17.11 -25.12 -7.52
N VAL A 111 -17.01 -23.86 -7.94
CA VAL A 111 -17.83 -23.26 -9.01
C VAL A 111 -17.03 -22.85 -10.24
N ALA A 112 -15.71 -23.09 -10.29
CA ALA A 112 -14.83 -22.63 -11.38
C ALA A 112 -15.13 -23.25 -12.76
N GLY A 113 -15.93 -24.32 -12.81
CA GLY A 113 -16.46 -24.89 -14.06
C GLY A 113 -17.84 -24.36 -14.48
N ALA A 114 -18.44 -23.47 -13.68
CA ALA A 114 -19.75 -22.91 -13.95
C ALA A 114 -19.73 -21.95 -15.15
N ARG A 115 -20.91 -21.78 -15.78
CA ARG A 115 -21.18 -20.68 -16.71
C ARG A 115 -22.32 -19.87 -16.12
N PRO A 116 -22.09 -18.61 -15.72
CA PRO A 116 -20.89 -17.77 -15.98
C PRO A 116 -19.64 -18.14 -15.16
N ALA A 117 -18.47 -17.64 -15.58
CA ALA A 117 -17.24 -17.68 -14.78
C ALA A 117 -17.41 -16.85 -13.49
N VAL A 118 -16.57 -17.03 -12.47
CA VAL A 118 -16.72 -16.34 -11.18
C VAL A 118 -15.53 -15.43 -10.89
N GLU A 119 -15.84 -14.21 -10.47
CA GLU A 119 -14.90 -13.26 -9.89
C GLU A 119 -15.32 -12.92 -8.45
N ILE A 120 -14.35 -12.79 -7.54
CA ILE A 120 -14.57 -12.24 -6.20
C ILE A 120 -13.76 -10.95 -6.09
N TRP A 121 -14.43 -9.87 -5.72
CA TRP A 121 -13.85 -8.55 -5.53
C TRP A 121 -13.97 -8.12 -4.06
N SER A 122 -12.87 -7.58 -3.52
CA SER A 122 -12.81 -6.97 -2.19
C SER A 122 -12.98 -5.45 -2.30
N TYR A 123 -13.81 -4.91 -1.43
CA TYR A 123 -14.13 -3.48 -1.31
C TYR A 123 -14.02 -3.06 0.16
N PRO A 124 -12.82 -2.85 0.71
CA PRO A 124 -12.69 -2.39 2.09
C PRO A 124 -13.32 -1.00 2.27
N ASP A 125 -14.04 -0.79 3.37
CA ASP A 125 -14.53 0.52 3.80
C ASP A 125 -13.34 1.33 4.32
N ALA A 126 -12.89 2.27 3.50
CA ALA A 126 -11.67 3.04 3.68
C ALA A 126 -11.87 4.51 3.30
N VAL A 127 -10.87 5.34 3.59
CA VAL A 127 -10.88 6.75 3.16
C VAL A 127 -10.82 6.85 1.63
N ALA A 128 -9.97 6.04 1.00
CA ALA A 128 -9.93 5.84 -0.44
C ALA A 128 -11.00 4.84 -0.89
N GLU A 129 -11.49 4.98 -2.11
CA GLU A 129 -12.26 3.92 -2.78
C GLU A 129 -11.32 2.79 -3.19
N VAL A 130 -11.59 1.56 -2.74
CA VAL A 130 -10.73 0.42 -3.01
C VAL A 130 -11.53 -0.68 -3.68
N ALA A 131 -10.99 -1.26 -4.74
CA ALA A 131 -11.57 -2.41 -5.43
C ALA A 131 -10.47 -3.37 -5.87
N ALA A 132 -10.43 -4.59 -5.34
CA ALA A 132 -9.38 -5.54 -5.68
C ALA A 132 -9.94 -6.90 -6.10
N LEU A 133 -9.47 -7.43 -7.24
CA LEU A 133 -9.78 -8.79 -7.66
C LEU A 133 -9.07 -9.80 -6.74
N ALA A 134 -9.84 -10.48 -5.90
CA ALA A 134 -9.34 -11.48 -4.96
C ALA A 134 -9.43 -12.91 -5.52
N TYR A 135 -10.26 -13.14 -6.55
CA TYR A 135 -10.33 -14.40 -7.29
C TYR A 135 -10.84 -14.17 -8.72
N PRO A 136 -10.27 -14.84 -9.75
CA PRO A 136 -9.10 -15.71 -9.67
C PRO A 136 -7.82 -14.90 -9.47
N LEU A 137 -6.83 -15.50 -8.78
CA LEU A 137 -5.51 -14.88 -8.66
C LEU A 137 -4.74 -14.96 -9.98
N ALA A 138 -3.91 -13.94 -10.22
CA ALA A 138 -3.07 -13.87 -11.40
C ALA A 138 -2.00 -14.99 -11.39
N ALA A 139 -1.69 -15.54 -12.56
CA ALA A 139 -0.76 -16.66 -12.69
C ALA A 139 0.72 -16.26 -12.52
N ASP A 140 1.03 -14.98 -12.64
CA ASP A 140 2.36 -14.39 -12.49
C ASP A 140 2.73 -14.09 -11.02
N GLY A 141 1.80 -14.32 -10.09
CA GLY A 141 2.01 -14.10 -8.66
C GLY A 141 1.71 -12.67 -8.20
N ALA A 142 1.11 -11.83 -9.05
CA ALA A 142 0.55 -10.55 -8.58
C ALA A 142 -0.51 -10.78 -7.50
N ASP A 143 -0.56 -9.88 -6.52
CA ASP A 143 -1.52 -9.91 -5.40
C ASP A 143 -2.34 -8.61 -5.39
N PRO A 144 -3.40 -8.53 -6.22
CA PRO A 144 -4.18 -7.31 -6.39
C PRO A 144 -4.73 -6.75 -5.08
N VAL A 145 -5.04 -7.63 -4.13
CA VAL A 145 -5.57 -7.24 -2.82
C VAL A 145 -4.47 -6.55 -2.03
N ARG A 146 -3.31 -7.18 -1.87
CA ARG A 146 -2.19 -6.58 -1.14
C ARG A 146 -1.75 -5.25 -1.77
N GLU A 147 -1.67 -5.19 -3.10
CA GLU A 147 -1.28 -3.98 -3.84
C GLU A 147 -2.30 -2.85 -3.67
N ALA A 148 -3.61 -3.15 -3.74
CA ALA A 148 -4.66 -2.16 -3.53
C ALA A 148 -4.65 -1.60 -2.10
N PHE A 149 -4.47 -2.47 -1.09
CA PHE A 149 -4.36 -2.04 0.31
C PHE A 149 -3.14 -1.15 0.55
N LEU A 150 -2.01 -1.48 -0.08
CA LEU A 150 -0.82 -0.66 0.00
C LEU A 150 -1.07 0.73 -0.58
N MET A 151 -1.64 0.83 -1.78
CA MET A 151 -1.94 2.12 -2.40
C MET A 151 -2.97 2.93 -1.62
N ALA A 152 -4.03 2.29 -1.11
CA ALA A 152 -5.05 2.93 -0.30
C ALA A 152 -4.52 3.47 1.05
N SER A 153 -3.35 3.02 1.49
CA SER A 153 -2.70 3.50 2.70
C SER A 153 -1.84 4.75 2.52
N ILE A 154 -1.78 5.30 1.30
CA ILE A 154 -1.02 6.51 0.99
C ILE A 154 -1.95 7.72 1.16
N PRO A 155 -1.63 8.69 2.03
CA PRO A 155 -2.41 9.93 2.12
C PRO A 155 -2.45 10.65 0.76
N GLY A 156 -3.63 11.16 0.40
CA GLY A 156 -3.90 11.79 -0.90
C GLY A 156 -4.38 10.81 -1.99
N VAL A 157 -4.22 9.49 -1.83
CA VAL A 157 -4.88 8.51 -2.72
C VAL A 157 -6.38 8.47 -2.40
N VAL A 158 -7.20 8.65 -3.45
CA VAL A 158 -8.67 8.65 -3.33
C VAL A 158 -9.31 7.44 -3.99
N SER A 159 -8.61 6.75 -4.89
CA SER A 159 -9.06 5.50 -5.50
C SER A 159 -7.89 4.58 -5.82
N ALA A 160 -8.06 3.28 -5.55
CA ALA A 160 -7.11 2.22 -5.87
C ALA A 160 -7.88 0.96 -6.32
N ALA A 161 -7.94 0.74 -7.63
CA ALA A 161 -8.62 -0.41 -8.22
C ALA A 161 -7.63 -1.33 -8.95
N PHE A 162 -7.57 -2.61 -8.57
CA PHE A 162 -6.65 -3.62 -9.12
C PHE A 162 -7.41 -4.83 -9.65
N ASP A 163 -7.23 -5.16 -10.94
CA ASP A 163 -7.99 -6.21 -11.63
C ASP A 163 -7.18 -7.50 -11.91
N GLY A 164 -5.97 -7.59 -11.36
CA GLY A 164 -5.06 -8.71 -11.60
C GLY A 164 -4.24 -8.62 -12.89
N ARG A 165 -4.43 -7.59 -13.71
CA ARG A 165 -3.60 -7.29 -14.90
C ARG A 165 -2.96 -5.91 -14.83
N GLY A 166 -3.65 -4.97 -14.21
CA GLY A 166 -3.17 -3.63 -13.96
C GLY A 166 -3.97 -2.96 -12.86
N ALA A 167 -3.79 -1.64 -12.76
CA ALA A 167 -4.43 -0.83 -11.75
C ALA A 167 -4.88 0.51 -12.32
N ASP A 168 -5.98 1.02 -11.75
CA ASP A 168 -6.36 2.44 -11.82
C ASP A 168 -6.14 3.05 -10.44
N VAL A 169 -5.18 3.97 -10.34
CA VAL A 169 -4.87 4.69 -9.11
C VAL A 169 -5.09 6.18 -9.33
N GLN A 170 -5.90 6.76 -8.45
CA GLN A 170 -6.24 8.18 -8.49
C GLN A 170 -5.87 8.87 -7.18
N VAL A 171 -5.30 10.07 -7.30
CA VAL A 171 -4.99 10.97 -6.19
C VAL A 171 -5.89 12.20 -6.19
N GLY A 172 -6.05 12.84 -5.04
CA GLY A 172 -6.83 14.06 -4.87
C GLY A 172 -6.17 15.26 -5.56
N ASP A 173 -4.87 15.44 -5.33
CA ASP A 173 -4.11 16.61 -5.80
C ASP A 173 -2.87 16.23 -6.63
N GLU A 174 -2.45 17.12 -7.54
CA GLU A 174 -1.30 16.90 -8.42
C GLU A 174 0.01 16.67 -7.63
N SER A 175 0.13 17.26 -6.43
CA SER A 175 1.28 17.09 -5.54
C SER A 175 1.49 15.66 -5.07
N ASP A 176 0.43 14.84 -5.05
CA ASP A 176 0.49 13.45 -4.59
C ASP A 176 0.92 12.46 -5.68
N LEU A 177 0.98 12.89 -6.95
CA LEU A 177 1.34 12.02 -8.06
C LEU A 177 2.72 11.38 -7.87
N ALA A 178 3.73 12.19 -7.54
CA ALA A 178 5.09 11.70 -7.35
C ALA A 178 5.19 10.75 -6.15
N LYS A 179 4.41 11.03 -5.11
CA LYS A 179 4.35 10.25 -3.88
C LYS A 179 3.75 8.86 -4.11
N ALA A 180 2.59 8.79 -4.75
CA ALA A 180 1.96 7.53 -5.14
C ALA A 180 2.79 6.75 -6.17
N GLY A 181 3.38 7.46 -7.15
CA GLY A 181 4.26 6.87 -8.15
C GLY A 181 5.53 6.25 -7.56
N ASP A 182 6.15 6.89 -6.56
CA ASP A 182 7.33 6.36 -5.86
C ASP A 182 6.99 5.07 -5.09
N VAL A 183 5.85 5.01 -4.38
CA VAL A 183 5.42 3.76 -3.71
C VAL A 183 5.19 2.66 -4.75
N ALA A 184 4.49 2.96 -5.85
CA ALA A 184 4.27 1.99 -6.91
C ALA A 184 5.57 1.46 -7.52
N ALA A 185 6.51 2.36 -7.84
CA ALA A 185 7.80 2.00 -8.43
C ALA A 185 8.66 1.15 -7.49
N VAL A 186 8.71 1.51 -6.20
CA VAL A 186 9.59 0.87 -5.22
C VAL A 186 9.12 -0.52 -4.84
N HIS A 187 7.81 -0.75 -4.81
CA HIS A 187 7.23 -2.08 -4.54
C HIS A 187 6.98 -2.89 -5.81
N GLY A 188 7.19 -2.31 -7.00
CA GLY A 188 6.99 -2.99 -8.28
C GLY A 188 5.53 -3.37 -8.53
N LEU A 189 4.60 -2.50 -8.14
CA LEU A 189 3.16 -2.73 -8.25
C LEU A 189 2.71 -2.72 -9.71
N ALA A 190 1.58 -3.35 -10.02
CA ALA A 190 0.97 -3.38 -11.36
C ALA A 190 0.29 -2.03 -11.74
N VAL A 191 0.96 -0.91 -11.49
CA VAL A 191 0.49 0.45 -11.77
C VAL A 191 1.34 1.07 -12.88
N ASP A 192 0.76 1.31 -14.04
CA ASP A 192 1.47 1.97 -15.15
C ASP A 192 1.45 3.51 -15.01
N THR A 193 0.34 4.06 -14.52
CA THR A 193 0.10 5.50 -14.42
C THR A 193 -0.73 5.80 -13.19
N VAL A 194 -0.37 6.89 -12.49
CA VAL A 194 -1.21 7.51 -11.46
C VAL A 194 -1.83 8.77 -12.06
N SER A 195 -3.11 9.01 -11.78
CA SER A 195 -3.82 10.20 -12.29
C SER A 195 -4.48 10.99 -11.17
N THR A 196 -4.80 12.26 -11.42
CA THR A 196 -5.68 13.01 -10.51
C THR A 196 -7.13 12.58 -10.72
N ALA A 197 -7.95 12.63 -9.67
CA ALA A 197 -9.36 12.21 -9.72
C ALA A 197 -10.20 13.02 -10.73
N ASP A 198 -9.78 14.24 -11.05
CA ASP A 198 -10.40 15.08 -12.07
C ASP A 198 -9.85 14.86 -13.49
N GLY A 199 -8.86 13.97 -13.64
CA GLY A 199 -8.21 13.62 -14.90
C GLY A 199 -7.36 14.73 -15.52
N THR A 200 -7.02 15.77 -14.76
CA THR A 200 -6.26 16.92 -15.29
C THR A 200 -4.75 16.69 -15.35
N ALA A 201 -4.22 15.78 -14.53
CA ALA A 201 -2.81 15.43 -14.50
C ALA A 201 -2.59 13.92 -14.38
N THR A 202 -1.46 13.45 -14.90
CA THR A 202 -1.05 12.05 -14.90
C THR A 202 0.46 11.95 -14.75
N LEU A 203 0.93 10.93 -14.04
CA LEU A 203 2.34 10.55 -13.95
C LEU A 203 2.50 9.08 -14.32
N ALA A 204 3.31 8.78 -15.34
CA ALA A 204 3.71 7.41 -15.61
C ALA A 204 4.69 6.95 -14.52
N VAL A 205 4.47 5.76 -13.96
CA VAL A 205 5.33 5.22 -12.89
C VAL A 205 6.77 5.03 -13.38
N ALA A 206 6.95 4.72 -14.66
CA ALA A 206 8.27 4.62 -15.29
C ALA A 206 9.04 5.95 -15.37
N ASP A 207 8.35 7.10 -15.24
CA ASP A 207 8.96 8.43 -15.24
C ASP A 207 9.31 8.92 -13.83
N VAL A 208 8.96 8.15 -12.79
CA VAL A 208 9.34 8.46 -11.40
C VAL A 208 10.85 8.36 -11.26
N ALA A 209 11.46 9.38 -10.66
CA ALA A 209 12.90 9.38 -10.43
C ALA A 209 13.28 8.22 -9.50
N PRO A 210 14.27 7.39 -9.86
CA PRO A 210 14.69 6.29 -9.00
C PRO A 210 15.29 6.83 -7.70
N ARG A 211 15.01 6.14 -6.59
CA ARG A 211 15.64 6.47 -5.31
C ARG A 211 17.16 6.32 -5.41
N PRO A 212 17.94 7.22 -4.78
CA PRO A 212 19.39 7.15 -4.84
C PRO A 212 19.89 5.91 -4.10
N GLU A 213 20.80 5.16 -4.73
CA GLU A 213 21.52 4.09 -4.07
C GLU A 213 22.63 4.70 -3.19
N PRO A 214 22.58 4.49 -1.86
CA PRO A 214 23.54 5.07 -0.95
C PRO A 214 24.91 4.38 -1.08
N ILE A 215 25.99 5.15 -1.08
CA ILE A 215 27.34 4.60 -1.00
C ILE A 215 27.77 4.38 0.45
N THR A 216 28.48 3.29 0.71
CA THR A 216 29.16 3.10 1.99
C THR A 216 30.45 3.94 2.01
N VAL A 217 30.55 4.84 2.98
CA VAL A 217 31.75 5.65 3.22
C VAL A 217 32.62 4.98 4.29
N PRO A 218 33.91 4.69 4.01
CA PRO A 218 34.83 4.19 5.02
C PRO A 218 35.00 5.18 6.19
N LEU A 219 35.06 4.65 7.41
CA LEU A 219 35.39 5.43 8.60
C LEU A 219 36.91 5.75 8.65
N PRO A 220 37.31 6.92 9.19
CA PRO A 220 36.44 7.99 9.67
C PRO A 220 35.83 8.79 8.51
N TRP A 221 34.63 9.32 8.71
CA TRP A 221 34.02 10.26 7.78
C TRP A 221 34.84 11.56 7.69
N PRO A 222 34.72 12.32 6.58
CA PRO A 222 35.43 13.58 6.44
C PRO A 222 35.11 14.56 7.57
N ASP A 223 36.15 15.18 8.11
CA ASP A 223 36.06 16.29 9.06
C ASP A 223 36.53 17.55 8.34
N ASP A 224 35.60 18.24 7.68
CA ASP A 224 35.84 19.50 6.99
C ASP A 224 34.93 20.60 7.53
N PRO A 225 35.44 21.46 8.44
CA PRO A 225 34.65 22.57 8.98
C PRO A 225 34.33 23.64 7.93
N ALA A 226 34.99 23.63 6.77
CA ALA A 226 34.72 24.55 5.68
C ALA A 226 33.71 24.02 4.65
N ALA A 227 33.25 22.76 4.78
CA ALA A 227 32.20 22.22 3.93
C ALA A 227 30.94 23.11 4.04
N PRO A 228 30.30 23.48 2.91
CA PRO A 228 29.09 24.30 2.95
C PRO A 228 27.92 23.53 3.58
N ASP A 229 26.95 24.23 4.15
CA ASP A 229 25.69 23.61 4.56
C ASP A 229 24.98 23.00 3.34
N CYS A 230 24.27 21.90 3.54
CA CYS A 230 23.51 21.27 2.47
C CYS A 230 22.43 22.22 1.93
N ALA A 231 22.43 22.41 0.61
CA ALA A 231 21.44 23.23 -0.05
C ALA A 231 20.05 22.56 -0.03
N PRO A 232 18.95 23.33 -0.15
CA PRO A 232 17.62 22.76 -0.35
C PRO A 232 17.61 21.75 -1.51
N GLY A 233 17.01 20.58 -1.30
CA GLY A 233 16.95 19.50 -2.29
C GLY A 233 18.26 18.73 -2.53
N GLN A 234 19.37 19.09 -1.87
CA GLN A 234 20.64 18.35 -1.97
C GLN A 234 20.61 17.03 -1.20
N LEU A 235 19.71 16.90 -0.24
CA LEU A 235 19.51 15.71 0.56
C LEU A 235 18.18 15.05 0.17
N PHE A 236 18.24 13.75 -0.13
CA PHE A 236 17.08 12.91 -0.38
C PHE A 236 16.67 12.20 0.92
N PRO A 237 15.56 12.60 1.57
CA PRO A 237 15.05 11.97 2.78
C PRO A 237 14.35 10.63 2.49
N ALA A 238 14.46 9.66 3.40
CA ALA A 238 13.77 8.36 3.28
C ALA A 238 13.57 7.66 4.64
N ILE A 239 12.58 6.77 4.71
CA ILE A 239 12.38 5.83 5.82
C ILE A 239 13.19 4.56 5.56
N ALA A 240 14.18 4.30 6.41
CA ALA A 240 15.11 3.18 6.24
C ALA A 240 14.71 1.92 7.01
N GLY A 241 13.85 2.02 8.03
CA GLY A 241 13.44 0.87 8.82
C GLY A 241 12.66 1.23 10.05
N HIS A 242 12.23 0.20 10.77
CA HIS A 242 11.57 0.32 12.06
C HIS A 242 11.96 -0.86 12.96
N ASP A 243 11.82 -0.69 14.27
CA ASP A 243 12.03 -1.74 15.25
C ASP A 243 11.12 -1.53 16.47
N ALA A 244 10.91 -2.59 17.24
CA ALA A 244 10.05 -2.61 18.39
C ALA A 244 10.63 -3.51 19.49
N ALA A 245 10.85 -2.96 20.68
CA ALA A 245 11.35 -3.73 21.82
C ALA A 245 10.73 -3.27 23.13
N THR A 246 10.25 -4.23 23.94
CA THR A 246 9.82 -3.99 25.34
C THR A 246 8.80 -2.86 25.54
N GLY A 247 7.90 -2.66 24.58
CA GLY A 247 6.89 -1.58 24.63
C GLY A 247 7.37 -0.24 24.05
N HIS A 248 8.59 -0.20 23.52
CA HIS A 248 9.14 0.92 22.78
C HIS A 248 9.17 0.60 21.29
N ARG A 249 9.21 1.65 20.48
CA ARG A 249 9.22 1.61 19.02
C ARG A 249 10.28 2.58 18.50
N ALA A 250 10.84 2.26 17.36
CA ALA A 250 11.73 3.15 16.63
C ALA A 250 11.46 3.10 15.14
N MET A 251 11.74 4.21 14.48
CA MET A 251 11.83 4.33 13.03
C MET A 251 13.15 5.01 12.69
N MET A 252 13.86 4.46 11.72
CA MET A 252 15.09 5.05 11.20
C MET A 252 14.73 5.93 10.01
N VAL A 253 15.08 7.21 10.10
CA VAL A 253 15.01 8.15 8.99
C VAL A 253 16.41 8.45 8.49
N THR A 254 16.52 8.69 7.19
CA THR A 254 17.81 8.90 6.54
C THR A 254 17.76 10.08 5.58
N ALA A 255 18.92 10.62 5.26
CA ALA A 255 19.09 11.64 4.23
C ALA A 255 20.36 11.35 3.42
N THR A 256 20.21 11.13 2.11
CA THR A 256 21.32 10.84 1.18
C THR A 256 21.71 12.09 0.41
N ASN A 257 22.99 12.46 0.37
CA ASN A 257 23.46 13.57 -0.47
C ASN A 257 23.41 13.17 -1.95
N VAL A 258 22.46 13.73 -2.69
CA VAL A 258 22.31 13.51 -4.14
C VAL A 258 23.04 14.56 -4.98
N GLY A 259 23.69 15.53 -4.32
CA GLY A 259 24.55 16.51 -4.96
C GLY A 259 25.90 15.93 -5.40
N ALA A 260 26.57 16.66 -6.30
CA ALA A 260 27.89 16.28 -6.81
C ALA A 260 29.04 16.62 -5.85
N GLU A 261 28.79 17.46 -4.85
CA GLU A 261 29.80 17.96 -3.89
C GLU A 261 29.43 17.60 -2.45
N PRO A 262 30.41 17.46 -1.54
CA PRO A 262 30.13 17.31 -0.12
C PRO A 262 29.36 18.52 0.41
N CYS A 263 28.47 18.26 1.35
CA CYS A 263 27.81 19.29 2.15
C CYS A 263 27.73 18.87 3.60
N ALA A 264 27.29 19.74 4.49
CA ALA A 264 27.17 19.43 5.91
C ALA A 264 25.75 19.61 6.43
N VAL A 265 25.35 18.70 7.32
CA VAL A 265 24.16 18.81 8.17
C VAL A 265 24.57 18.96 9.61
N GLU A 266 23.75 19.61 10.42
CA GLU A 266 23.99 19.78 11.84
C GLU A 266 22.67 19.70 12.60
N GLY A 267 22.70 19.03 13.76
CA GLY A 267 21.53 18.94 14.64
C GLY A 267 20.61 17.78 14.29
N TYR A 268 19.31 18.04 14.40
CA TYR A 268 18.24 17.04 14.38
C TYR A 268 17.36 17.27 13.14
N PRO A 269 16.78 16.22 12.53
CA PRO A 269 15.74 16.41 11.53
C PRO A 269 14.50 17.08 12.14
N GLU A 270 13.83 17.90 11.34
CA GLU A 270 12.48 18.37 11.68
C GLU A 270 11.47 17.36 11.16
N LEU A 271 10.50 17.03 12.03
CA LEU A 271 9.49 16.02 11.78
C LEU A 271 8.11 16.59 12.07
N ALA A 272 7.16 16.22 11.23
CA ALA A 272 5.74 16.27 11.54
C ALA A 272 5.05 15.01 11.02
N PHE A 273 3.83 14.78 11.46
CA PHE A 273 3.10 13.54 11.20
C PHE A 273 1.70 13.85 10.69
N ARG A 274 1.24 13.06 9.73
CA ARG A 274 -0.12 13.13 9.21
C ARG A 274 -0.81 11.77 9.28
N ALA A 275 -2.10 11.82 9.53
CA ALA A 275 -2.98 10.67 9.42
C ALA A 275 -3.34 10.36 7.96
N ILE A 276 -4.03 9.24 7.74
CA ILE A 276 -4.43 8.79 6.41
C ILE A 276 -5.39 9.77 5.70
N ASP A 277 -6.18 10.52 6.46
CA ASP A 277 -7.07 11.59 5.98
C ASP A 277 -6.34 12.93 5.78
N GLU A 278 -5.00 12.90 5.69
CA GLU A 278 -4.09 14.04 5.53
C GLU A 278 -4.10 15.06 6.67
N ARG A 279 -4.85 14.78 7.75
CA ARG A 279 -4.88 15.65 8.91
C ARG A 279 -3.53 15.61 9.63
N ALA A 280 -2.99 16.80 9.91
CA ALA A 280 -1.82 16.94 10.77
C ALA A 280 -2.13 16.47 12.20
N LEU A 281 -1.21 15.70 12.77
CA LEU A 281 -1.29 15.21 14.14
C LEU A 281 -0.50 16.12 15.08
N ASP A 282 -1.08 16.41 16.25
CA ASP A 282 -0.43 17.19 17.32
C ASP A 282 0.57 16.31 18.08
N VAL A 283 1.78 16.17 17.54
CA VAL A 283 2.85 15.35 18.11
C VAL A 283 3.99 16.24 18.58
N THR A 284 4.43 16.03 19.82
CA THR A 284 5.63 16.69 20.35
C THR A 284 6.88 15.94 19.90
N VAL A 285 7.72 16.59 19.11
CA VAL A 285 9.04 16.08 18.72
C VAL A 285 10.10 16.67 19.64
N ALA A 286 10.78 15.80 20.39
CA ALA A 286 11.81 16.18 21.35
C ALA A 286 13.20 15.71 20.89
N PRO A 287 14.19 16.62 20.72
CA PRO A 287 15.57 16.21 20.51
C PRO A 287 16.11 15.44 21.71
N GLY A 288 16.74 14.29 21.48
CA GLY A 288 17.40 13.54 22.55
C GLY A 288 17.39 12.01 22.36
N PRO A 289 17.91 11.28 23.36
CA PRO A 289 17.92 9.83 23.33
C PRO A 289 16.50 9.28 23.57
N SER A 290 16.26 8.06 23.07
CA SER A 290 15.07 7.27 23.39
C SER A 290 15.47 5.97 24.08
N PHE A 291 14.50 5.12 24.41
CA PHE A 291 14.82 3.75 24.82
C PHE A 291 15.55 2.97 23.71
N MET A 292 15.21 3.24 22.45
CA MET A 292 15.67 2.47 21.29
C MET A 292 17.02 2.95 20.74
N ALA A 293 17.45 4.18 21.05
CA ALA A 293 18.68 4.74 20.52
C ALA A 293 19.31 5.76 21.48
N GLN A 294 20.64 5.80 21.54
CA GLN A 294 21.35 6.90 22.18
C GLN A 294 21.36 8.11 21.23
N ASP A 295 21.53 9.29 21.80
CA ASP A 295 21.71 10.51 21.00
C ASP A 295 23.19 10.90 21.07
N PRO A 296 23.91 10.91 19.94
CA PRO A 296 25.29 11.40 19.90
C PRO A 296 25.38 12.90 20.19
N GLY A 297 24.23 13.61 20.14
CA GLY A 297 24.12 15.05 20.29
C GLY A 297 24.36 15.78 18.97
N ALA A 298 23.87 17.02 18.89
CA ALA A 298 24.04 17.87 17.73
C ALA A 298 25.54 18.06 17.40
N THR A 299 25.96 17.46 16.28
CA THR A 299 27.30 17.64 15.71
C THR A 299 27.18 17.92 14.22
N ARG A 300 28.16 18.64 13.67
CA ARG A 300 28.25 18.87 12.23
C ARG A 300 28.77 17.61 11.56
N VAL A 301 28.02 17.10 10.59
CA VAL A 301 28.36 15.92 9.80
C VAL A 301 28.55 16.32 8.35
N VAL A 302 29.76 16.17 7.82
CA VAL A 302 30.04 16.34 6.39
C VAL A 302 29.59 15.09 5.66
N VAL A 303 28.63 15.22 4.76
CA VAL A 303 28.02 14.16 3.95
C VAL A 303 28.62 14.18 2.54
N PRO A 304 29.50 13.22 2.19
CA PRO A 304 30.01 13.09 0.83
C PRO A 304 28.89 12.85 -0.21
N PRO A 305 29.14 13.10 -1.51
CA PRO A 305 28.24 12.70 -2.58
C PRO A 305 27.86 11.22 -2.50
N GLY A 306 26.57 10.92 -2.57
CA GLY A 306 25.98 9.59 -2.44
C GLY A 306 25.98 9.01 -1.02
N ALA A 307 26.63 9.66 -0.05
CA ALA A 307 26.66 9.18 1.33
C ALA A 307 25.36 9.53 2.06
N ARG A 308 25.10 8.80 3.13
CA ARG A 308 23.84 8.86 3.88
C ARG A 308 24.07 9.09 5.37
N VAL A 309 23.30 10.01 5.94
CA VAL A 309 23.18 10.17 7.39
C VAL A 309 21.89 9.51 7.88
N VAL A 310 21.89 9.12 9.16
CA VAL A 310 20.78 8.45 9.82
C VAL A 310 20.43 9.17 11.12
N ALA A 311 19.14 9.22 11.44
CA ALA A 311 18.62 9.59 12.74
C ALA A 311 17.54 8.58 13.14
N VAL A 312 17.37 8.37 14.45
CA VAL A 312 16.36 7.47 15.00
C VAL A 312 15.26 8.29 15.64
N VAL A 313 14.02 7.98 15.26
CA VAL A 313 12.80 8.48 15.90
C VAL A 313 12.29 7.39 16.83
N GLY A 314 12.33 7.61 18.14
CA GLY A 314 11.85 6.68 19.16
C GLY A 314 10.55 7.14 19.80
N TRP A 315 9.69 6.20 20.20
CA TRP A 315 8.50 6.48 21.00
C TRP A 315 8.09 5.28 21.85
N ASN A 316 7.22 5.52 22.81
CA ASN A 316 6.54 4.45 23.56
C ASN A 316 5.30 4.02 22.78
N ALA A 317 5.05 2.71 22.70
CA ALA A 317 3.85 2.20 22.05
C ALA A 317 2.60 2.85 22.66
N MET A 318 1.80 3.49 21.82
CA MET A 318 0.62 4.22 22.27
C MET A 318 -0.62 3.35 22.09
N PRO A 319 -1.59 3.40 23.02
CA PRO A 319 -2.80 2.61 22.88
C PRO A 319 -3.63 3.12 21.71
N THR A 320 -3.60 2.40 20.59
CA THR A 320 -4.49 2.62 19.44
C THR A 320 -5.80 1.83 19.56
N ALA A 321 -5.86 0.86 20.49
CA ALA A 321 -6.95 -0.09 20.65
C ALA A 321 -7.97 0.25 21.76
N GLU A 322 -7.82 1.36 22.50
CA GLU A 322 -8.73 1.66 23.62
C GLU A 322 -10.01 2.37 23.20
N TYR A 323 -10.84 1.66 22.44
CA TYR A 323 -12.23 2.04 22.21
C TYR A 323 -13.04 0.75 22.00
N PRO A 324 -14.17 0.54 22.74
CA PRO A 324 -15.01 -0.64 22.52
C PRO A 324 -15.33 -0.81 21.04
N GLU A 325 -15.32 -2.04 20.55
CA GLU A 325 -15.76 -2.34 19.18
C GLU A 325 -17.08 -1.61 18.87
N GLY A 326 -17.12 -0.87 17.76
CA GLY A 326 -18.28 -0.05 17.37
C GLY A 326 -18.41 1.32 18.04
N SER A 327 -17.46 1.78 18.85
CA SER A 327 -17.52 3.14 19.44
C SER A 327 -17.04 4.26 18.51
N GLY A 328 -16.45 3.93 17.35
CA GLY A 328 -16.10 4.89 16.30
C GLY A 328 -15.04 5.93 16.70
N ASN A 329 -14.32 5.72 17.79
CA ASN A 329 -13.44 6.72 18.40
C ASN A 329 -11.94 6.36 18.32
N ARG A 330 -11.52 5.41 17.46
CA ARG A 330 -10.09 5.07 17.32
C ARG A 330 -9.28 6.36 17.05
N PRO A 331 -8.17 6.59 17.78
CA PRO A 331 -7.33 7.74 17.50
C PRO A 331 -6.76 7.59 16.09
N ALA A 332 -6.64 8.70 15.37
CA ALA A 332 -5.98 8.66 14.08
C ALA A 332 -4.50 8.37 14.28
N SER A 333 -4.04 7.33 13.60
CA SER A 333 -2.65 6.91 13.56
C SER A 333 -1.91 7.61 12.42
N THR A 334 -0.62 7.87 12.62
CA THR A 334 0.27 8.36 11.56
C THR A 334 0.28 7.40 10.37
N ALA A 335 0.06 7.93 9.16
CA ALA A 335 0.23 7.26 7.87
C ALA A 335 1.36 7.86 7.03
N GLU A 336 1.80 9.09 7.36
CA GLU A 336 2.85 9.83 6.65
C GLU A 336 3.71 10.65 7.60
N VAL A 337 5.00 10.73 7.26
CA VAL A 337 6.00 11.53 7.96
C VAL A 337 6.42 12.68 7.05
N LEU A 338 6.35 13.90 7.56
CA LEU A 338 6.93 15.09 6.93
C LEU A 338 8.35 15.27 7.47
N LEU A 339 9.35 15.07 6.63
CA LEU A 339 10.76 15.08 7.03
C LEU A 339 11.53 16.20 6.34
N SER A 340 12.06 17.14 7.11
CA SER A 340 13.06 18.11 6.65
C SER A 340 14.44 17.73 7.19
N PRO A 341 15.41 17.39 6.33
CA PRO A 341 16.77 17.08 6.76
C PRO A 341 17.53 18.25 7.38
N THR A 342 17.12 19.48 7.05
CA THR A 342 17.75 20.72 7.52
C THR A 342 16.69 21.61 8.16
N ALA A 343 17.09 22.36 9.18
CA ALA A 343 16.18 23.23 9.92
C ALA A 343 15.55 24.31 9.02
N GLY A 344 14.23 24.43 9.05
CA GLY A 344 13.46 25.35 8.20
C GLY A 344 13.44 24.97 6.72
N GLY A 345 13.93 23.78 6.35
CA GLY A 345 13.82 23.24 5.01
C GLY A 345 12.39 22.83 4.68
N GLU A 346 12.05 22.82 3.40
CA GLU A 346 10.77 22.26 2.92
C GLU A 346 10.72 20.76 3.21
N PRO A 347 9.69 20.27 3.91
CA PRO A 347 9.60 18.86 4.26
C PRO A 347 9.27 18.01 3.03
N ALA A 348 9.92 16.86 2.93
CA ALA A 348 9.45 15.80 2.05
C ALA A 348 8.31 15.03 2.70
N GLU A 349 7.30 14.71 1.92
CA GLU A 349 6.19 13.85 2.32
C GLU A 349 6.57 12.40 2.12
N LEU A 350 6.68 11.64 3.21
CA LEU A 350 7.07 10.24 3.20
C LEU A 350 5.91 9.38 3.71
N PRO A 351 5.06 8.83 2.83
CA PRO A 351 4.11 7.80 3.23
C PRO A 351 4.87 6.67 3.91
N LEU A 352 4.31 6.10 4.97
CA LEU A 352 4.93 4.93 5.59
C LEU A 352 5.00 3.76 4.60
N ALA A 353 3.99 3.65 3.72
CA ALA A 353 3.94 2.73 2.60
C ALA A 353 5.17 2.83 1.67
N SER A 354 5.89 3.96 1.67
CA SER A 354 7.11 4.15 0.90
C SER A 354 8.30 3.38 1.49
N HIS A 355 8.21 2.87 2.71
CA HIS A 355 9.23 2.01 3.28
C HIS A 355 9.30 0.68 2.53
N HIS A 356 10.50 0.35 2.05
CA HIS A 356 10.78 -0.90 1.37
C HIS A 356 12.17 -1.39 1.75
N LEU A 357 12.24 -2.67 2.12
CA LEU A 357 13.50 -3.38 2.35
C LEU A 357 13.73 -4.30 1.16
N THR A 358 14.91 -4.23 0.55
CA THR A 358 15.26 -5.20 -0.49
C THR A 358 15.33 -6.61 0.10
N PRO A 359 15.07 -7.68 -0.67
CA PRO A 359 15.22 -9.07 -0.20
C PRO A 359 16.59 -9.40 0.42
N GLU A 360 17.64 -8.67 0.02
CA GLU A 360 18.98 -8.80 0.60
C GLU A 360 19.09 -8.12 1.97
N GLN A 361 18.64 -6.87 2.10
CA GLN A 361 18.56 -6.15 3.39
C GLN A 361 17.67 -6.89 4.38
N ALA A 362 16.61 -7.47 3.85
CA ALA A 362 15.65 -8.30 4.51
C ALA A 362 16.26 -9.56 5.15
N GLN A 363 17.08 -10.29 4.37
CA GLN A 363 17.80 -11.47 4.85
C GLN A 363 18.90 -11.12 5.83
N ALA A 364 19.59 -9.99 5.62
CA ALA A 364 20.69 -9.55 6.49
C ALA A 364 20.23 -9.19 7.92
N THR A 365 18.96 -8.87 8.11
CA THR A 365 18.38 -8.50 9.40
C THR A 365 17.74 -9.68 10.16
N ASP A 366 17.79 -10.90 9.61
CA ASP A 366 17.10 -12.09 10.16
C ASP A 366 15.57 -11.89 10.34
N LEU A 367 15.01 -10.89 9.64
CA LEU A 367 13.60 -10.50 9.66
C LEU A 367 12.78 -11.24 8.57
N ALA A 368 13.30 -12.35 8.05
CA ALA A 368 12.72 -13.14 6.97
C ALA A 368 11.37 -13.77 7.34
N GLY A 369 10.29 -12.99 7.33
CA GLY A 369 8.94 -13.54 7.50
C GLY A 369 7.78 -12.57 7.67
N SER A 370 8.00 -11.29 7.96
CA SER A 370 6.92 -10.32 8.21
C SER A 370 7.14 -9.04 7.41
N TRP A 371 7.15 -9.18 6.08
CA TRP A 371 7.47 -8.13 5.10
C TRP A 371 6.31 -7.21 4.75
N ASP A 372 5.34 -7.06 5.65
CA ASP A 372 4.24 -6.15 5.34
C ASP A 372 4.77 -4.71 5.47
N PRO A 373 4.70 -3.91 4.38
CA PRO A 373 5.09 -2.51 4.44
C PRO A 373 4.35 -1.86 5.59
N ILE A 374 5.07 -1.05 6.37
CA ILE A 374 4.45 -0.29 7.43
C ILE A 374 3.51 0.69 6.75
N THR A 375 2.22 0.60 7.03
CA THR A 375 1.24 1.55 6.49
C THR A 375 0.78 2.54 7.54
N THR A 376 0.97 2.22 8.82
CA THR A 376 0.66 3.11 9.95
C THR A 376 1.67 2.98 11.09
N LEU A 377 1.85 4.03 11.88
CA LEU A 377 2.53 4.01 13.17
C LEU A 377 1.52 4.31 14.28
N ASP A 378 1.70 3.72 15.45
CA ASP A 378 0.94 4.02 16.68
C ASP A 378 1.39 5.35 17.32
N ILE A 379 1.69 6.35 16.49
CA ILE A 379 1.89 7.74 16.88
C ILE A 379 0.57 8.46 16.60
N VAL A 380 0.01 9.11 17.63
CA VAL A 380 -1.32 9.73 17.60
C VAL A 380 -1.27 11.16 18.17
N ASP A 381 -2.39 11.88 18.10
CA ASP A 381 -2.55 13.20 18.73
C ASP A 381 -2.18 13.18 20.23
N GLY A 382 -1.41 14.17 20.67
CA GLY A 382 -0.82 14.26 22.01
C GLY A 382 0.39 13.34 22.24
N GLY A 383 0.82 12.61 21.22
CA GLY A 383 1.99 11.74 21.27
C GLY A 383 3.29 12.53 21.47
N VAL A 384 4.28 11.84 22.06
CA VAL A 384 5.65 12.36 22.19
C VAL A 384 6.57 11.39 21.48
N VAL A 385 7.45 11.93 20.64
CA VAL A 385 8.53 11.20 19.99
C VAL A 385 9.86 11.85 20.34
N GLU A 386 10.88 11.03 20.57
CA GLU A 386 12.26 11.50 20.69
C GLU A 386 13.00 11.30 19.38
N VAL A 387 13.87 12.25 19.01
CA VAL A 387 14.66 12.16 17.78
C VAL A 387 16.13 12.40 18.08
N THR A 388 17.00 11.52 17.57
CA THR A 388 18.45 11.66 17.71
C THR A 388 19.00 12.69 16.71
N ALA A 389 20.19 13.23 16.98
CA ALA A 389 20.88 14.03 15.99
C ALA A 389 21.26 13.18 14.76
N TRP A 390 21.53 13.85 13.63
CA TRP A 390 22.09 13.21 12.45
C TRP A 390 23.45 12.58 12.77
N ALA A 391 23.61 11.31 12.40
CA ALA A 391 24.86 10.57 12.53
C ALA A 391 25.30 10.00 11.16
N PRO A 392 26.62 9.88 10.92
CA PRO A 392 27.15 9.08 9.82
C PRO A 392 26.56 7.67 9.79
N GLU A 393 26.11 7.20 8.63
CA GLU A 393 25.76 5.79 8.51
C GLU A 393 26.95 4.87 8.86
N GLY A 394 26.66 3.79 9.58
CA GLY A 394 27.67 2.83 10.05
C GLY A 394 28.31 3.21 11.40
N THR A 395 27.93 4.36 11.97
CA THR A 395 28.16 4.61 13.39
C THR A 395 27.02 3.99 14.20
N SER A 396 27.33 3.37 15.33
CA SER A 396 26.27 2.88 16.24
C SER A 396 25.56 4.12 16.79
N PRO A 397 24.25 4.29 16.54
CA PRO A 397 23.48 5.32 17.22
C PRO A 397 23.39 5.05 18.72
#